data_AF-A0A6A3CYS8-F1
#
_entry.id   AF-A0A6A3CYS8-F1
#
_cell.length_a   1.000
_cell.length_b   1.000
_cell.length_c   1.000
_cell.angle_alpha   90.00
_cell.angle_beta   90.00
_cell.angle_gamma   90.00
#
_symmetry.space_group_name_H-M   'P 1'
#
loop_
_entity.id
_entity.type
_entity.pdbx_description
1 polymer ?
#
loop_
_entity_poly.entity_id
_entity_poly.type
_entity_poly.pdbx_seq_one_letter_code
_entity_poly.pdbx_strand_id
1 'polypeptide(L)'
;MYVTRPLSLYRKSPIALEDEPPAECPYPGYLVITDEEADEQDTLCCGAYKKKGVEKLPFPQDRMLNVVHSSVVEETMVKKVWFIPVLDQPLSSNQYYVIRAKGRYKGLACTSSREIDSKLCCLFNDGISDVKLKPLDHRNVYQQFKILRHHRHSFFAKSTATNSNPP
;
A
#
# COMPACT_ATOMS: atom_id res chain seq x y z
N MET A 1 18.19 -1.51 -0.31
CA MET A 1 18.10 -0.23 -1.07
C MET A 1 16.99 -0.33 -2.11
N TYR A 2 16.27 0.74 -2.42
CA TYR A 2 15.19 0.68 -3.42
C TYR A 2 15.70 0.92 -4.84
N VAL A 3 15.15 0.16 -5.79
CA VAL A 3 15.32 0.35 -7.24
C VAL A 3 14.02 0.88 -7.82
N THR A 4 14.10 1.94 -8.62
CA THR A 4 12.93 2.52 -9.27
C THR A 4 12.55 1.75 -10.53
N ARG A 5 11.25 1.57 -10.74
CA ARG A 5 10.69 0.88 -11.90
C ARG A 5 9.47 1.65 -12.43
N PRO A 6 9.26 1.74 -13.75
CA PRO A 6 8.10 2.43 -14.31
C PRO A 6 6.81 1.63 -14.07
N LEU A 7 5.71 2.32 -13.81
CA LEU A 7 4.40 1.69 -13.55
C LEU A 7 3.83 1.02 -14.81
N SER A 8 4.04 1.61 -15.98
CA SER A 8 3.56 1.10 -17.27
C SER A 8 4.04 -0.33 -17.56
N LEU A 9 5.28 -0.65 -17.17
CA LEU A 9 5.90 -1.97 -17.34
C LEU A 9 5.05 -3.07 -16.71
N TYR A 10 4.60 -2.86 -15.47
CA TYR A 10 3.77 -3.83 -14.75
C TYR A 10 2.32 -3.90 -15.25
N ARG A 11 1.82 -2.80 -15.82
CA ARG A 11 0.48 -2.78 -16.44
C ARG A 11 0.43 -3.56 -17.75
N LYS A 12 1.54 -3.55 -18.50
CA LYS A 12 1.71 -4.27 -19.78
C LYS A 12 2.07 -5.74 -19.58
N SER A 13 2.94 -6.05 -18.61
CA SER A 13 3.42 -7.41 -18.35
C SER A 13 3.22 -7.80 -16.89
N PRO A 14 2.21 -8.63 -16.57
CA PRO A 14 2.01 -9.16 -15.23
C PRO A 14 3.19 -10.02 -14.75
N ILE A 15 3.91 -10.67 -15.67
CA ILE A 15 5.05 -11.56 -15.37
C ILE A 15 6.17 -10.78 -14.67
N ALA A 16 6.39 -9.51 -15.04
CA ALA A 16 7.41 -8.67 -14.42
C ALA A 16 7.15 -8.38 -12.93
N LEU A 17 5.95 -8.65 -12.41
CA LEU A 17 5.68 -8.53 -10.98
C LEU A 17 6.33 -9.62 -10.15
N GLU A 18 6.67 -10.76 -10.76
CA GLU A 18 7.32 -11.89 -10.10
C GLU A 18 8.84 -11.71 -9.98
N ASP A 19 9.40 -10.76 -10.71
CA ASP A 19 10.84 -10.46 -10.68
C ASP A 19 11.29 -10.13 -9.25
N GLU A 20 12.30 -10.86 -8.78
CA GLU A 20 12.92 -10.55 -7.50
C GLU A 20 13.77 -9.27 -7.58
N PRO A 21 13.88 -8.51 -6.49
CA PRO A 21 14.70 -7.31 -6.45
C PRO A 21 16.20 -7.65 -6.61
N PRO A 22 17.00 -6.82 -7.30
CA PRO A 22 18.41 -7.14 -7.57
C PRO A 22 19.22 -7.35 -6.29
N ALA A 23 20.00 -8.43 -6.23
CA ALA A 23 20.79 -8.81 -5.05
C ALA A 23 22.02 -7.92 -4.76
N GLU A 24 22.12 -6.76 -5.41
CA GLU A 24 23.28 -5.85 -5.34
C GLU A 24 23.45 -5.19 -3.96
N CYS A 25 22.42 -5.21 -3.11
CA CYS A 25 22.42 -4.56 -1.81
C CYS A 25 21.61 -5.37 -0.78
N PRO A 26 22.00 -5.37 0.51
CA PRO A 26 21.18 -5.93 1.57
C PRO A 26 19.79 -5.28 1.59
N TYR A 27 18.74 -6.11 1.66
CA TYR A 27 17.35 -5.68 1.66
C TYR A 27 16.96 -4.88 0.40
N PRO A 28 17.05 -5.44 -0.82
CA PRO A 28 16.65 -4.72 -2.01
C PRO A 28 15.12 -4.69 -2.11
N GLY A 29 14.60 -3.63 -2.72
CA GLY A 29 13.15 -3.45 -2.88
C GLY A 29 12.83 -2.61 -4.10
N TYR A 30 11.56 -2.58 -4.48
CA TYR A 30 11.11 -1.81 -5.64
C TYR A 30 10.33 -0.56 -5.24
N LEU A 31 10.55 0.54 -5.96
CA LEU A 31 9.65 1.70 -5.97
C LEU A 31 9.07 1.82 -7.38
N VAL A 32 7.76 1.87 -7.46
CA VAL A 32 7.04 2.01 -8.72
C VAL A 32 6.67 3.48 -8.91
N ILE A 33 7.14 4.08 -10.00
CA ILE A 33 6.91 5.50 -10.31
C ILE A 33 6.02 5.60 -11.54
N THR A 34 5.08 6.54 -11.50
CA THR A 34 4.23 6.86 -12.65
C THR A 34 5.08 7.50 -13.76
N ASP A 35 5.19 6.80 -14.89
CA ASP A 35 5.80 7.28 -16.13
C ASP A 35 4.75 7.80 -17.12
N GLU A 36 5.19 8.46 -18.19
CA GLU A 36 4.30 9.11 -19.18
C GLU A 36 3.27 8.13 -19.76
N GLU A 37 3.68 6.91 -20.10
CA GLU A 37 2.78 5.89 -20.64
C GLU A 37 1.70 5.46 -19.63
N ALA A 38 2.05 5.36 -18.34
CA ALA A 38 1.08 5.04 -17.29
C ALA A 38 0.10 6.20 -17.06
N ASP A 39 0.58 7.44 -17.17
CA ASP A 39 -0.26 8.64 -17.07
C ASP A 39 -1.22 8.78 -18.24
N GLU A 40 -0.80 8.44 -19.46
CA GLU A 40 -1.67 8.36 -20.62
C GLU A 40 -2.77 7.32 -20.44
N GLN A 41 -2.44 6.14 -19.90
CA GLN A 41 -3.42 5.08 -19.61
C GLN A 41 -4.45 5.48 -18.55
N ASP A 42 -4.09 6.39 -17.65
CA ASP A 42 -5.00 6.94 -16.64
C ASP A 42 -5.82 8.12 -17.16
N THR A 43 -5.52 8.59 -18.37
CA THR A 43 -6.19 9.72 -18.99
C THR A 43 -7.19 9.27 -20.05
N LEU A 44 -8.43 9.74 -19.90
CA LEU A 44 -9.57 9.48 -20.76
C LEU A 44 -9.92 10.75 -21.55
N CYS A 45 -10.69 10.59 -22.63
CA CYS A 45 -11.17 11.69 -23.47
C CYS A 45 -10.04 12.59 -24.00
N CYS A 46 -9.05 12.00 -24.66
CA CYS A 46 -7.95 12.72 -25.33
C CYS A 46 -7.18 13.69 -24.42
N GLY A 47 -6.95 13.34 -23.15
CA GLY A 47 -6.24 14.22 -22.21
C GLY A 47 -7.14 14.93 -21.20
N ALA A 48 -8.46 15.01 -21.46
CA ALA A 48 -9.35 15.91 -20.74
C ALA A 48 -9.78 15.40 -19.35
N TYR A 49 -9.78 14.09 -19.12
CA TYR A 49 -10.25 13.51 -17.87
C TYR A 49 -9.26 12.50 -17.30
N LYS A 50 -8.71 12.78 -16.12
CA LYS A 50 -7.85 11.81 -15.41
C LYS A 50 -8.70 10.95 -14.48
N LYS A 51 -8.50 9.63 -14.54
CA LYS A 51 -9.03 8.70 -13.54
C LYS A 51 -8.51 9.11 -12.16
N LYS A 52 -9.44 9.25 -11.20
CA LYS A 52 -9.12 9.75 -9.86
C LYS A 52 -8.65 8.68 -8.87
N GLY A 53 -8.87 7.41 -9.19
CA GLY A 53 -8.60 6.27 -8.30
C GLY A 53 -7.62 5.28 -8.90
N VAL A 54 -6.89 4.58 -8.03
CA VAL A 54 -6.03 3.48 -8.46
C VAL A 54 -6.86 2.21 -8.56
N GLU A 55 -6.87 1.58 -9.73
CA GLU A 55 -7.72 0.40 -10.00
C GLU A 55 -6.97 -0.93 -9.92
N LYS A 56 -5.63 -0.88 -10.01
CA LYS A 56 -4.75 -2.04 -10.13
C LYS A 56 -3.51 -1.89 -9.25
N LEU A 57 -2.98 -3.02 -8.81
CA LEU A 57 -1.66 -3.10 -8.18
C LEU A 57 -0.58 -3.24 -9.26
N PRO A 58 0.67 -2.84 -8.98
CA PRO A 58 1.16 -2.21 -7.75
C PRO A 58 0.75 -0.74 -7.64
N PHE A 59 0.73 -0.21 -6.42
CA PHE A 59 0.45 1.22 -6.21
C PHE A 59 1.65 2.09 -6.62
N PRO A 60 1.46 3.30 -7.18
CA PRO A 60 2.54 4.25 -7.41
C PRO A 60 3.07 4.85 -6.09
N GLN A 61 4.39 4.96 -5.95
CA GLN A 61 5.08 5.53 -4.79
C GLN A 61 5.40 7.02 -4.94
N ASP A 62 5.22 7.60 -6.13
CA ASP A 62 5.32 9.04 -6.37
C ASP A 62 4.04 9.81 -6.02
N ARG A 63 2.95 9.09 -5.69
CA ARG A 63 1.63 9.68 -5.39
C ARG A 63 1.14 9.33 -4.00
N MET A 64 0.66 10.35 -3.30
CA MET A 64 -0.05 10.18 -2.04
C MET A 64 -1.48 9.70 -2.33
N LEU A 65 -1.86 8.55 -1.78
CA LEU A 65 -3.16 7.96 -2.00
C LEU A 65 -4.15 8.37 -0.90
N ASN A 66 -5.38 8.64 -1.31
CA ASN A 66 -6.50 8.83 -0.40
C ASN A 66 -7.15 7.47 -0.16
N VAL A 67 -7.07 6.97 1.07
CA VAL A 67 -7.81 5.80 1.50
C VAL A 67 -9.15 6.27 2.06
N VAL A 68 -10.22 5.84 1.41
CA VAL A 68 -11.59 6.17 1.77
C VAL A 68 -12.19 4.96 2.45
N HIS A 69 -12.58 5.10 3.71
CA HIS A 69 -13.30 4.05 4.44
C HIS A 69 -14.78 4.42 4.51
N SER A 70 -15.62 3.67 3.78
CA SER A 70 -17.07 3.78 3.90
C SER A 70 -17.56 2.86 5.01
N SER A 71 -17.83 3.43 6.19
CA SER A 71 -18.59 2.78 7.26
C SER A 71 -20.08 3.08 7.04
N VAL A 72 -20.96 2.13 7.35
CA VAL A 72 -22.43 2.34 7.29
C VAL A 72 -22.89 3.29 8.41
N VAL A 73 -22.07 3.47 9.45
CA VAL A 73 -22.45 4.10 10.72
C VAL A 73 -21.68 5.41 10.98
N GLU A 74 -20.53 5.62 10.33
CA GLU A 74 -19.67 6.79 10.56
C GLU A 74 -19.45 7.59 9.29
N GLU A 75 -19.14 8.88 9.45
CA GLU A 75 -18.74 9.78 8.36
C GLU A 75 -17.61 9.17 7.52
N THR A 76 -17.62 9.45 6.22
CA THR A 76 -16.60 8.93 5.30
C THR A 76 -15.23 9.53 5.64
N MET A 77 -14.39 8.79 6.36
CA MET A 77 -13.06 9.27 6.72
C MET A 77 -12.09 9.08 5.56
N VAL A 78 -11.52 10.19 5.08
CA VAL A 78 -10.49 10.19 4.03
C VAL A 78 -9.12 10.40 4.66
N LYS A 79 -8.27 9.37 4.58
CA LYS A 79 -6.91 9.40 5.15
C LYS A 79 -5.88 9.37 4.02
N LYS A 80 -4.92 10.28 4.09
CA LYS A 80 -3.82 10.43 3.13
C LYS A 80 -2.60 9.61 3.57
N VAL A 81 -2.20 8.65 2.74
CA VAL A 81 -1.12 7.69 3.07
C VAL A 81 -0.17 7.45 1.89
N TRP A 82 1.01 6.96 2.22
CA TRP A 82 1.98 6.38 1.30
C TRP A 82 1.96 4.86 1.46
N PHE A 83 1.94 4.14 0.35
CA PHE A 83 2.14 2.70 0.31
C PHE A 83 3.53 2.42 -0.20
N ILE A 84 4.41 1.88 0.65
CA ILE A 84 5.78 1.57 0.28
C ILE A 84 5.95 0.05 0.24
N PRO A 85 6.37 -0.55 -0.90
CA PRO A 85 6.56 -1.99 -0.99
C PRO A 85 7.54 -2.50 0.06
N VAL A 86 7.27 -3.69 0.60
CA VAL A 86 8.15 -4.33 1.58
C VAL A 86 9.47 -4.75 0.89
N LEU A 87 10.57 -4.64 1.64
CA LEU A 87 11.90 -5.05 1.17
C LEU A 87 12.00 -6.58 1.07
N ASP A 88 12.95 -7.10 0.29
CA ASP A 88 13.18 -8.54 0.06
C ASP A 88 11.98 -9.30 -0.51
N GLN A 89 11.04 -8.60 -1.14
CA GLN A 89 9.86 -9.23 -1.72
C GLN A 89 9.60 -8.75 -3.15
N PRO A 90 9.14 -9.66 -4.03
CA PRO A 90 8.65 -9.27 -5.34
C PRO A 90 7.36 -8.45 -5.20
N LEU A 91 7.07 -7.61 -6.19
CA LEU A 91 5.85 -6.78 -6.17
C LEU A 91 4.57 -7.62 -6.25
N SER A 92 4.64 -8.85 -6.78
CA SER A 92 3.55 -9.83 -6.78
C SER A 92 3.08 -10.21 -5.37
N SER A 93 3.93 -10.06 -4.35
CA SER A 93 3.56 -10.31 -2.95
C SER A 93 2.46 -9.35 -2.47
N ASN A 94 2.37 -8.16 -3.10
CA ASN A 94 1.46 -7.07 -2.77
C ASN A 94 1.54 -6.67 -1.29
N GLN A 95 2.72 -6.73 -0.69
CA GLN A 95 2.95 -6.31 0.69
C GLN A 95 3.51 -4.89 0.74
N TYR A 96 2.93 -4.08 1.61
CA TYR A 96 3.27 -2.67 1.76
C TYR A 96 3.35 -2.26 3.23
N TYR A 97 4.26 -1.34 3.53
CA TYR A 97 4.17 -0.46 4.68
C TYR A 97 3.20 0.67 4.37
N VAL A 98 2.32 0.98 5.33
CA VAL A 98 1.36 2.09 5.21
C VAL A 98 1.83 3.24 6.09
N ILE A 99 2.18 4.37 5.48
CA ILE A 99 2.73 5.53 6.19
C ILE A 99 1.76 6.70 6.09
N ARG A 100 1.54 7.42 7.21
CA ARG A 100 0.75 8.65 7.22
C ARG A 100 1.44 9.76 6.42
N ALA A 101 0.74 10.31 5.43
CA ALA A 101 1.28 11.37 4.59
C ALA A 101 0.99 12.80 5.11
N LYS A 102 -0.07 12.96 5.92
CA LYS A 102 -0.50 14.26 6.48
C LYS A 102 -1.00 14.13 7.92
N GLY A 103 -1.17 15.29 8.58
CA GLY A 103 -1.69 15.41 9.94
C GLY A 103 -0.61 15.25 11.00
N ARG A 104 -1.05 15.16 12.27
CA ARG A 104 -0.17 15.10 13.44
C ARG A 104 0.77 13.89 13.47
N TYR A 105 0.41 12.83 12.75
CA TYR A 105 1.13 11.57 12.73
C TYR A 105 1.93 11.33 11.44
N LYS A 106 2.17 12.39 10.66
CA LYS A 106 2.91 12.31 9.39
C LYS A 106 4.25 11.60 9.60
N GLY A 107 4.59 10.69 8.70
CA GLY A 107 5.84 9.92 8.72
C GLY A 107 5.81 8.68 9.61
N LEU A 108 4.76 8.48 10.41
CA LEU A 108 4.61 7.26 11.20
C LEU A 108 3.97 6.14 10.37
N ALA A 109 4.48 4.93 10.59
CA ALA A 109 3.97 3.71 10.02
C ALA A 109 2.80 3.19 10.86
N CYS A 110 1.82 2.68 10.13
CA CYS A 110 0.70 1.94 10.70
C CYS A 110 1.15 0.58 11.21
N THR A 111 0.56 0.13 12.31
CA THR A 111 0.80 -1.18 12.91
C THR A 111 -0.52 -1.96 12.95
N SER A 112 -0.50 -3.28 12.84
CA SER A 112 -1.66 -4.12 13.13
C SER A 112 -1.67 -4.50 14.61
N SER A 113 -2.82 -4.44 15.28
CA SER A 113 -3.02 -5.09 16.58
C SER A 113 -3.16 -6.61 16.40
N ARG A 114 -2.99 -7.36 17.50
CA ARG A 114 -3.08 -8.83 17.54
C ARG A 114 -4.49 -9.37 17.26
N GLU A 115 -5.51 -8.52 17.25
CA GLU A 115 -6.88 -8.94 16.98
C GLU A 115 -7.19 -8.88 15.48
N ILE A 116 -7.39 -10.09 14.97
CA ILE A 116 -7.96 -10.42 13.68
C ILE A 116 -9.21 -9.58 13.50
N ASP A 117 -9.17 -8.59 12.60
CA ASP A 117 -10.41 -8.19 11.98
C ASP A 117 -10.26 -7.80 10.52
N SER A 118 -11.16 -8.41 9.76
CA SER A 118 -11.15 -8.60 8.31
C SER A 118 -11.60 -7.33 7.56
N LYS A 119 -11.44 -6.18 8.20
CA LYS A 119 -11.80 -4.88 7.66
C LYS A 119 -10.69 -3.92 8.01
N LEU A 120 -10.46 -2.98 7.11
CA LEU A 120 -9.56 -1.86 7.28
C LEU A 120 -9.70 -1.15 8.66
N CYS A 121 -10.82 -1.30 9.37
CA CYS A 121 -11.22 -0.75 10.68
C CYS A 121 -10.10 -0.17 11.59
N CYS A 122 -8.99 -0.85 11.84
CA CYS A 122 -8.05 -0.43 12.88
C CYS A 122 -7.00 0.62 12.44
N LEU A 123 -6.95 1.04 11.16
CA LEU A 123 -6.14 2.22 10.75
C LEU A 123 -6.95 3.52 10.80
N PHE A 124 -8.26 3.44 11.08
CA PHE A 124 -9.21 4.52 10.75
C PHE A 124 -9.90 5.15 11.95
N ASN A 125 -9.89 4.57 13.15
CA ASN A 125 -10.51 5.22 14.30
C ASN A 125 -9.57 6.22 14.99
N ASP A 126 -9.99 7.48 15.17
CA ASP A 126 -9.29 8.48 16.01
C ASP A 126 -9.73 8.37 17.49
N GLY A 127 -10.74 7.54 17.78
CA GLY A 127 -11.38 7.49 19.11
C GLY A 127 -11.07 6.27 19.97
N ILE A 128 -10.98 5.04 19.44
CA ILE A 128 -10.90 3.83 20.28
C ILE A 128 -10.01 2.75 19.63
N SER A 129 -9.14 2.18 20.46
CA SER A 129 -8.13 1.11 20.29
C SER A 129 -6.68 1.56 20.00
N ASP A 130 -5.81 1.21 20.95
CA ASP A 130 -4.38 1.50 21.10
C ASP A 130 -3.46 0.95 19.98
N VAL A 131 -3.78 1.19 18.72
CA VAL A 131 -2.86 0.90 17.62
C VAL A 131 -1.81 2.01 17.56
N LYS A 132 -0.74 1.84 18.34
CA LYS A 132 0.37 2.79 18.42
C LYS A 132 1.03 2.90 17.05
N LEU A 133 0.78 4.01 16.36
CA LEU A 133 1.59 4.44 15.22
C LEU A 133 3.05 4.51 15.69
N LYS A 134 3.95 3.93 14.91
CA LYS A 134 5.37 3.83 15.28
C LYS A 134 6.23 4.36 14.15
N PRO A 135 7.47 4.77 14.44
CA PRO A 135 8.47 4.94 13.39
C PRO A 135 8.55 3.68 12.51
N LEU A 136 8.82 3.88 11.22
CA LEU A 136 8.98 2.77 10.29
C LEU A 136 10.14 1.90 10.75
N ASP A 137 9.87 0.61 10.93
CA ASP A 137 10.84 -0.43 11.22
C ASP A 137 10.65 -1.55 10.19
N HIS A 138 11.63 -1.68 9.30
CA HIS A 138 11.54 -2.63 8.20
C HIS A 138 11.46 -4.09 8.67
N ARG A 139 11.99 -4.40 9.87
CA ARG A 139 11.98 -5.74 10.46
C ARG A 139 10.66 -6.07 11.15
N ASN A 140 9.82 -5.07 11.38
CA ASN A 140 8.58 -5.24 12.12
C ASN A 140 7.47 -5.78 11.22
N VAL A 141 7.18 -7.07 11.33
CA VAL A 141 6.11 -7.75 10.57
C VAL A 141 4.71 -7.18 10.85
N TYR A 142 4.49 -6.56 12.01
CA TYR A 142 3.22 -5.92 12.34
C TYR A 142 3.00 -4.60 11.60
N GLN A 143 4.02 -4.05 10.93
CA GLN A 143 3.89 -2.88 10.05
C GLN A 143 3.66 -3.26 8.58
N GLN A 144 3.69 -4.55 8.26
CA GLN A 144 3.54 -5.07 6.90
C GLN A 144 2.10 -5.49 6.64
N PHE A 145 1.53 -4.98 5.55
CA PHE A 145 0.17 -5.26 5.15
C PHE A 145 0.15 -5.83 3.74
N LYS A 146 -0.46 -6.99 3.58
CA LYS A 146 -0.80 -7.55 2.28
C LYS A 146 -2.07 -6.90 1.76
N ILE A 147 -1.98 -6.23 0.62
CA ILE A 147 -3.11 -5.62 -0.06
C ILE A 147 -3.66 -6.60 -1.08
N LEU A 148 -4.95 -6.89 -0.95
CA LEU A 148 -5.69 -7.76 -1.83
C LEU A 148 -6.72 -6.92 -2.58
N ARG A 149 -6.83 -7.16 -3.89
CA ARG A 149 -7.88 -6.55 -4.70
C ARG A 149 -9.22 -7.20 -4.36
N HIS A 150 -10.22 -6.38 -4.13
CA HIS A 150 -11.62 -6.80 -4.02
C HIS A 150 -12.40 -6.39 -5.28
N HIS A 151 -13.72 -6.52 -5.26
CA HIS A 151 -14.57 -6.26 -6.41
C HIS A 151 -14.40 -4.83 -6.96
N ARG A 152 -14.31 -4.72 -8.30
CA ARG A 152 -14.13 -3.49 -9.09
C ARG A 152 -12.87 -2.68 -8.73
N HIS A 153 -13.03 -1.69 -7.86
CA HIS A 153 -12.07 -0.62 -7.54
C HIS A 153 -11.77 -0.54 -6.03
N SER A 154 -12.05 -1.63 -5.30
CA SER A 154 -11.85 -1.70 -3.85
C SER A 154 -10.69 -2.63 -3.50
N PHE A 155 -10.05 -2.37 -2.36
CA PHE A 155 -8.94 -3.16 -1.84
C PHE A 155 -9.16 -3.49 -0.37
N PHE A 156 -8.68 -4.65 0.06
CA PHE A 156 -8.59 -5.02 1.46
C PHE A 156 -7.13 -5.12 1.88
N ALA A 157 -6.84 -4.68 3.10
CA ALA A 157 -5.55 -4.90 3.73
C ALA A 157 -5.68 -6.04 4.73
N LYS A 158 -4.77 -7.00 4.66
CA LYS A 158 -4.59 -8.07 5.65
C LYS A 158 -3.22 -7.90 6.29
N SER A 159 -3.13 -8.05 7.62
CA SER A 159 -1.82 -8.06 8.28
C SER A 159 -1.00 -9.26 7.80
N THR A 160 0.28 -9.05 7.48
CA THR A 160 1.21 -10.15 7.17
C THR A 160 1.63 -10.89 8.44
N ALA A 161 1.47 -10.28 9.62
CA ALA A 161 1.74 -10.93 10.88
C ALA A 161 0.82 -12.14 11.05
N THR A 162 1.35 -13.30 10.68
CA THR A 162 0.74 -14.59 10.95
C THR A 162 0.76 -14.70 12.45
N ASN A 163 -0.40 -14.94 13.07
CA ASN A 163 -0.47 -15.31 14.47
C ASN A 163 0.34 -16.60 14.64
N SER A 164 1.66 -16.49 14.86
CA SER A 164 2.48 -17.58 15.31
C SER A 164 1.95 -17.99 16.68
N ASN A 165 1.51 -19.23 16.84
CA ASN A 165 1.47 -19.99 18.11
C ASN A 165 1.12 -21.46 17.79
N PRO A 166 1.62 -22.51 18.49
CA PRO A 166 2.79 -22.68 19.40
C PRO A 166 3.73 -23.85 18.89
N PRO A 167 4.79 -24.34 19.59
CA PRO A 167 4.82 -24.89 20.96
C PRO A 167 5.37 -23.96 22.05
#